data_AF-A0A6P2RYG6-F1
#
_entry.id   AF-A0A6P2RYG6-F1
#
_cell.length_a   1.000
_cell.length_b   1.000
_cell.length_c   1.000
_cell.angle_alpha   90.00
_cell.angle_beta   90.00
_cell.angle_gamma   90.00
#
_symmetry.space_group_name_H-M   'P 1'
#
loop_
_entity.id
_entity.type
_entity.pdbx_description
1 polymer ?
#
loop_
_entity_poly.entity_id
_entity_poly.type
_entity_poly.pdbx_seq_one_letter_code
_entity_poly.pdbx_strand_id
1 'polypeptide(L)' 'MDEMQEPLFTTVRLEDFVAADHPLWPLRLLVNQALKRLNGLFGKHTRLFAWRRG' A
#
# COMPACT_ATOMS: atom_id res chain seq x y z
N MET A 1 2.28 31.24 -11.99
CA MET A 1 2.60 30.15 -12.93
C MET A 1 2.00 28.92 -12.29
N ASP A 2 1.01 28.32 -12.94
CA ASP A 2 0.32 27.14 -12.41
C ASP A 2 1.26 25.94 -12.56
N GLU A 3 1.80 25.49 -11.42
CA GLU A 3 2.66 24.31 -11.36
C GLU A 3 1.75 23.09 -11.56
N MET A 4 1.55 22.70 -12.82
CA MET A 4 0.87 21.45 -13.15
C MET A 4 1.70 20.30 -12.57
N GLN A 5 1.35 19.85 -11.37
CA GLN A 5 1.96 18.68 -10.75
C GLN A 5 1.52 17.45 -11.55
N GLU A 6 2.43 16.93 -12.39
CA GLU A 6 2.21 15.63 -13.00
C GLU A 6 2.31 14.53 -11.93
N PRO A 7 1.37 13.57 -11.91
CA PRO A 7 1.42 12.49 -10.94
C PRO A 7 2.66 11.62 -11.18
N LEU A 8 3.62 11.70 -10.25
CA LEU A 8 4.89 10.97 -10.28
C LEU A 8 4.72 9.44 -10.19
N PHE A 9 3.58 8.98 -9.67
CA PHE A 9 3.25 7.57 -9.57
C PHE A 9 1.79 7.34 -9.92
N THR A 10 1.53 6.26 -10.65
CA THR A 10 0.18 5.77 -10.92
C THR A 10 -0.07 4.52 -10.10
N THR A 11 -1.25 4.43 -9.48
CA THR A 11 -1.69 3.20 -8.80
C THR A 11 -2.60 2.45 -9.74
N VAL A 12 -2.25 1.20 -10.04
CA VAL A 12 -3.09 0.30 -10.84
C VAL A 12 -3.60 -0.84 -9.98
N ARG A 13 -4.88 -1.21 -10.16
CA ARG A 13 -5.45 -2.35 -9.43
C ARG A 13 -5.14 -3.61 -10.23
N LEU A 14 -4.73 -4.66 -9.53
CA LEU A 14 -4.41 -5.94 -10.16
C LEU A 14 -5.61 -6.57 -10.90
N GLU A 15 -6.83 -6.33 -10.41
CA GLU A 15 -8.08 -6.77 -11.06
C GLU A 15 -8.36 -6.12 -12.42
N ASP A 16 -7.74 -4.98 -12.72
CA ASP A 16 -7.88 -4.33 -14.02
C ASP A 16 -7.03 -5.04 -15.11
N PHE A 17 -6.06 -5.87 -14.69
CA PHE A 17 -5.12 -6.56 -15.58
C PHE A 17 -5.29 -8.08 -15.59
N VAL A 18 -5.86 -8.65 -14.52
CA VAL A 18 -5.97 -10.09 -14.33
C VAL A 18 -7.43 -10.45 -14.09
N ALA A 19 -8.02 -11.17 -15.03
CA ALA A 19 -9.38 -11.68 -14.91
C ALA A 19 -9.51 -12.62 -13.69
N ALA A 20 -10.70 -12.68 -13.10
CA ALA A 20 -10.95 -13.47 -11.89
C ALA A 20 -10.72 -14.98 -12.08
N ASP A 21 -10.83 -15.49 -13.32
CA ASP A 21 -10.60 -16.88 -13.70
C ASP A 21 -9.14 -17.17 -14.13
N HIS A 22 -8.23 -16.21 -13.92
CA HIS A 22 -6.85 -16.37 -14.33
C HIS A 22 -6.08 -17.31 -13.39
N PRO A 23 -5.23 -18.22 -13.89
CA PRO A 23 -4.49 -19.18 -13.06
C PRO A 23 -3.55 -18.54 -12.03
N LEU A 24 -3.22 -17.25 -12.17
CA LEU A 24 -2.42 -16.50 -11.21
C LEU A 24 -3.22 -15.88 -10.04
N TRP A 25 -4.55 -15.97 -10.06
CA TRP A 25 -5.40 -15.44 -8.98
C TRP A 25 -5.06 -15.97 -7.58
N PRO A 26 -4.67 -17.25 -7.40
CA PRO A 26 -4.21 -17.76 -6.11
C PRO A 26 -2.98 -17.03 -5.56
N LEU A 27 -2.10 -16.51 -6.41
CA LEU A 27 -0.90 -15.78 -5.99
C LEU A 27 -1.27 -14.45 -5.29
N ARG A 28 -2.31 -13.77 -5.77
CA ARG A 28 -2.85 -12.55 -5.12
C ARG A 28 -3.28 -12.81 -3.69
N LEU A 29 -3.93 -13.96 -3.45
CA LEU A 29 -4.35 -14.34 -2.10
C LEU A 29 -3.15 -14.55 -1.18
N LEU A 30 -2.10 -15.24 -1.66
CA LEU A 30 -0.88 -15.50 -0.90
C LEU A 30 -0.14 -14.20 -0.56
N VAL A 31 0.01 -13.30 -1.53
CA VAL A 31 0.64 -11.98 -1.31
C VAL A 31 -0.15 -11.15 -0.30
N ASN A 32 -1.48 -11.10 -0.42
CA ASN A 32 -2.33 -10.37 0.52
C ASN A 32 -2.23 -10.93 1.95
N GLN A 33 -2.15 -12.25 2.10
CA GLN A 33 -1.93 -12.88 3.40
C GLN A 33 -0.56 -12.52 3.99
N ALA A 34 0.49 -12.51 3.17
CA ALA A 34 1.83 -12.10 3.59
C ALA A 34 1.86 -10.63 4.03
N LEU A 35 1.26 -9.72 3.24
CA LEU A 35 1.17 -8.29 3.58
C LEU A 35 0.39 -8.04 4.88
N LYS A 36 -0.71 -8.77 5.12
CA LYS A 36 -1.44 -8.70 6.39
C LYS A 36 -0.58 -9.10 7.59
N ARG A 37 0.25 -10.15 7.45
CA ARG A 37 1.20 -10.56 8.50
C ARG A 37 2.28 -9.48 8.72
N LEU A 38 2.72 -8.83 7.65
CA LEU A 38 3.71 -7.76 7.69
C LEU A 38 3.17 -6.46 8.32
N ASN A 39 1.86 -6.20 8.24
CA ASN A 39 1.22 -5.01 8.84
C ASN A 39 1.47 -4.88 10.36
N GLY A 40 1.55 -6.00 11.08
CA GLY A 40 1.90 -6.01 12.50
C GLY A 40 3.34 -5.54 12.81
N LEU A 41 4.21 -5.52 11.79
CA LEU A 41 5.60 -5.05 11.90
C LEU A 41 5.73 -3.56 11.52
N PHE A 42 4.90 -3.07 10.59
CA PHE A 42 4.92 -1.66 10.18
C PHE A 42 4.23 -0.70 11.17
N GLY A 43 3.51 -1.22 12.17
CA GLY A 43 2.86 -0.41 13.22
C GLY A 43 3.80 0.18 14.28
N LYS A 44 5.12 -0.01 14.18
CA LYS A 44 6.11 0.42 15.19
C LYS A 44 6.98 1.59 14.72
N HIS A 45 6.38 2.70 14.30
CA HIS A 45 7.09 3.98 14.33
C HIS A 45 6.14 5.16 14.48
N THR A 46 5.61 5.35 15.68
CA THR A 46 5.06 6.65 16.10
C THR A 46 5.54 6.95 17.51
N ARG A 47 6.83 7.26 17.63
CA ARG A 47 7.33 8.12 18.68
C ARG A 47 7.94 9.32 17.99
N LEU A 48 7.25 10.44 18.04
CA LEU A 48 7.82 11.79 18.13
C LEU A 48 6.64 12.76 18.00
N PHE A 49 6.10 13.20 19.12
CA PHE A 49 5.75 14.60 19.41
C PHE A 49 5.36 14.70 20.90
N ALA A 50 6.30 14.29 21.75
CA ALA A 50 6.33 14.64 23.17
C ALA A 50 7.18 15.91 23.34
N TRP A 51 6.76 17.02 22.70
CA TRP A 51 7.28 18.35 23.03
C TRP A 51 6.22 19.39 22.74
N ARG A 52 5.30 19.57 23.69
CA ARG A 52 4.70 20.87 23.98
C ARG A 52 4.26 20.83 25.45
N ARG A 53 5.26 20.92 26.33
CA ARG A 53 5.06 21.29 27.73
C ARG A 53 4.34 22.64 27.74
N GLY A 54 3.18 22.68 28.40
CA GLY A 54 2.74 23.89 29.09
C GLY A 54 3.56 24.08 30.36
#